data_AF-A0A7X9IRY6-F1
#
_entry.id   AF-A0A7X9IRY6-F1
#
_cell.length_a   1.000
_cell.length_b   1.000
_cell.length_c   1.000
_cell.angle_alpha   90.00
_cell.angle_beta   90.00
_cell.angle_gamma   90.00
#
_symmetry.space_group_name_H-M   'P 1'
#
loop_
_entity.id
_entity.type
_entity.pdbx_description
1 polymer ?
#
loop_
_entity_poly.entity_id
_entity_poly.type
_entity_poly.pdbx_seq_one_letter_code
_entity_poly.pdbx_strand_id
1 'polypeptide(L)'
;MSNFQSFKSPREENLLICFADLTNFSKYAMKRADLETFDYISHFCEIVGDEIESKGGKIIKFIGDEVLMIFPENLIDEGILALLNLKRKVDNFNKDNNLDSQLIIKCNFGKVVIGMLGTKNNKRLDIIGKEVNTTALLKSNGFAMTAETFRKLKSETRKLFKKHTPPITYIPLEERHKI
;
A
#
# COMPACT_ATOMS: atom_id res chain seq x y z
N MET A 1 15.52 16.98 0.33
CA MET A 1 14.28 16.86 1.12
C MET A 1 13.15 17.45 0.31
N SER A 2 12.27 16.66 -0.30
CA SER A 2 11.09 17.21 -0.99
C SER A 2 10.12 17.72 0.08
N ASN A 3 9.95 19.04 0.12
CA ASN A 3 9.11 19.68 1.13
C ASN A 3 7.64 19.63 0.68
N PHE A 4 6.94 18.58 1.08
CA PHE A 4 5.50 18.39 0.81
C PHE A 4 4.58 19.38 1.56
N GLN A 5 5.11 20.40 2.22
CA GLN A 5 4.34 21.32 3.09
C GLN A 5 3.71 22.53 2.36
N SER A 6 3.90 22.68 1.05
CA SER A 6 3.31 23.80 0.28
C SER A 6 2.75 23.33 -1.07
N PHE A 7 1.53 22.80 -1.07
CA PHE A 7 0.78 22.55 -2.31
C PHE A 7 -0.10 23.76 -2.64
N LYS A 8 0.41 24.67 -3.48
CA LYS A 8 -0.37 25.79 -4.04
C LYS A 8 -1.24 25.38 -5.23
N SER A 9 -0.77 24.40 -6.01
CA SER A 9 -1.46 23.84 -7.18
C SER A 9 -1.13 22.36 -7.33
N PRO A 10 -2.00 21.55 -7.96
CA PRO A 10 -1.65 20.20 -8.38
C PRO A 10 -0.43 20.20 -9.29
N ARG A 11 0.39 19.15 -9.22
CA ARG A 11 1.56 18.97 -10.08
C ARG A 11 1.83 17.50 -10.36
N GLU A 12 2.51 17.23 -11.46
CA GLU A 12 2.99 15.88 -11.76
C GLU A 12 4.24 15.55 -10.93
N GLU A 13 4.28 14.36 -10.34
CA GLU A 13 5.44 13.83 -9.62
C GLU A 13 5.60 12.34 -9.90
N ASN A 14 6.85 11.87 -9.96
CA ASN A 14 7.14 10.44 -9.91
C ASN A 14 7.23 10.01 -8.44
N LEU A 15 6.38 9.05 -8.06
CA LEU A 15 6.28 8.57 -6.70
C LEU A 15 6.32 7.05 -6.68
N LEU A 16 6.83 6.51 -5.57
CA LEU A 16 6.50 5.14 -5.18
C LEU A 16 5.11 5.19 -4.55
N ILE A 17 4.16 4.51 -5.18
CA ILE A 17 2.76 4.42 -4.77
C ILE A 17 2.57 3.05 -4.13
N CYS A 18 1.95 3.04 -2.95
CA CYS A 18 1.78 1.82 -2.17
C CYS A 18 0.36 1.72 -1.64
N PHE A 19 -0.24 0.55 -1.81
CA PHE A 19 -1.44 0.14 -1.09
C PHE A 19 -1.07 -0.95 -0.10
N ALA A 20 -1.63 -0.89 1.10
CA ALA A 20 -1.62 -2.00 2.04
C ALA A 20 -3.02 -2.28 2.55
N ASP A 21 -3.35 -3.56 2.74
CA ASP A 21 -4.70 -4.03 3.08
C ASP A 21 -4.64 -5.31 3.91
N LEU A 22 -5.63 -5.55 4.78
CA LEU A 22 -5.64 -6.68 5.71
C LEU A 22 -6.45 -7.85 5.17
N THR A 23 -5.86 -9.04 5.09
CA THR A 23 -6.64 -10.23 4.72
C THR A 23 -7.71 -10.54 5.76
N ASN A 24 -8.85 -11.06 5.30
CA ASN A 24 -9.98 -11.48 6.13
C ASN A 24 -10.60 -10.39 7.02
N PHE A 25 -10.27 -9.10 6.83
CA PHE A 25 -10.82 -8.03 7.67
C PHE A 25 -12.34 -7.98 7.62
N SER A 26 -12.98 -8.08 6.45
CA SER A 26 -14.44 -8.11 6.38
C SER A 26 -15.05 -9.25 7.21
N LYS A 27 -14.42 -10.44 7.17
CA LYS A 27 -14.85 -11.60 7.97
C LYS A 27 -14.64 -11.36 9.47
N TYR A 28 -13.58 -10.66 9.85
CA TYR A 28 -13.32 -10.24 11.22
C TYR A 28 -14.39 -9.25 11.69
N ALA A 29 -14.61 -8.17 10.95
CA ALA A 29 -15.55 -7.10 11.28
C ALA A 29 -16.99 -7.62 11.41
N MET A 30 -17.43 -8.55 10.56
CA MET A 30 -18.78 -9.14 10.65
C MET A 30 -19.02 -9.99 11.90
N LYS A 31 -17.96 -10.43 12.60
CA LYS A 31 -18.04 -11.35 13.74
C LYS A 31 -17.74 -10.69 15.08
N ARG A 32 -17.32 -9.43 15.08
CA ARG A 32 -16.87 -8.68 16.25
C ARG A 32 -17.72 -7.44 16.48
N ALA A 33 -17.64 -6.89 17.68
CA ALA A 33 -18.28 -5.61 17.96
C ALA A 33 -17.60 -4.48 17.18
N ASP A 34 -18.36 -3.43 16.83
CA ASP A 34 -17.82 -2.29 16.10
C ASP A 34 -16.69 -1.59 16.88
N LEU A 35 -16.79 -1.52 18.21
CA LEU A 35 -15.74 -0.95 19.06
C LEU A 35 -14.43 -1.76 19.00
N GLU A 36 -14.52 -3.09 19.09
CA GLU A 36 -13.36 -3.99 18.95
C GLU A 36 -12.73 -3.89 17.56
N THR A 37 -13.58 -3.74 16.53
CA THR A 37 -13.12 -3.54 15.15
C THR A 37 -12.43 -2.20 14.97
N PHE A 38 -12.98 -1.13 15.56
CA PHE A 38 -12.40 0.19 15.53
C PHE A 38 -11.04 0.22 16.23
N ASP A 39 -10.93 -0.39 17.42
CA ASP A 39 -9.67 -0.44 18.17
C ASP A 39 -8.57 -1.20 17.41
N TYR A 40 -8.93 -2.31 16.75
CA TYR A 40 -8.00 -3.02 15.86
C TYR A 40 -7.48 -2.11 14.74
N ILE A 41 -8.39 -1.44 14.03
CA ILE A 41 -8.01 -0.54 12.93
C ILE A 41 -7.21 0.66 13.43
N SER A 42 -7.54 1.20 14.61
CA SER A 42 -6.78 2.30 15.21
C SER A 42 -5.33 1.90 15.46
N HIS A 43 -5.08 0.74 16.07
CA HIS A 43 -3.72 0.25 16.30
C HIS A 43 -2.98 -0.07 15.00
N PHE A 44 -3.67 -0.64 14.01
CA PHE A 44 -3.11 -0.84 12.68
C PHE A 44 -2.66 0.50 12.06
N CYS A 45 -3.50 1.54 12.11
CA CYS A 45 -3.17 2.88 11.63
C CYS A 45 -1.94 3.48 12.33
N GLU A 46 -1.78 3.27 13.64
CA GLU A 46 -0.61 3.71 14.40
C GLU A 46 0.68 3.03 13.93
N ILE A 47 0.67 1.70 13.76
CA ILE A 47 1.83 0.94 13.24
C ILE A 47 2.21 1.43 11.83
N VAL A 48 1.21 1.71 10.98
CA VAL A 48 1.42 2.27 9.64
C VAL A 48 2.04 3.66 9.73
N GLY A 49 1.49 4.55 10.57
CA GLY A 49 2.03 5.90 10.80
C GLY A 49 3.50 5.88 11.20
N ASP A 50 3.83 5.13 12.25
CA ASP A 50 5.18 5.03 12.79
C ASP A 50 6.19 4.56 11.74
N GLU A 51 5.82 3.55 10.94
CA GLU A 51 6.75 2.97 9.97
C GLU A 51 6.93 3.85 8.73
N ILE A 52 5.86 4.43 8.22
CA ILE A 52 5.88 5.15 6.94
C ILE A 52 6.45 6.55 7.12
N GLU A 53 6.01 7.27 8.15
CA GLU A 53 6.42 8.65 8.37
C GLU A 53 7.88 8.74 8.84
N SER A 54 8.36 7.79 9.65
CA SER A 54 9.76 7.74 10.10
C SER A 54 10.78 7.52 8.97
N LYS A 55 10.32 7.07 7.80
CA LYS A 55 11.13 6.87 6.58
C LYS A 55 10.88 7.91 5.50
N GLY A 56 10.19 9.01 5.84
CA GLY A 56 9.91 10.11 4.92
C GLY A 56 8.80 9.81 3.91
N GLY A 57 8.05 8.73 4.12
CA GLY A 57 6.82 8.45 3.40
C GLY A 57 5.66 9.31 3.90
N LYS A 58 4.54 9.22 3.19
CA LYS A 58 3.30 9.89 3.57
C LYS A 58 2.12 8.96 3.45
N ILE A 59 1.27 8.99 4.46
CA ILE A 59 -0.07 8.42 4.36
C ILE A 59 -0.96 9.43 3.64
N ILE A 60 -1.57 9.00 2.53
CA ILE A 60 -2.54 9.81 1.79
C ILE A 60 -3.91 9.69 2.44
N LYS A 61 -4.38 8.47 2.64
CA LYS A 61 -5.66 8.17 3.28
C LYS A 61 -5.78 6.71 3.66
N PHE A 62 -6.56 6.48 4.71
CA PHE A 62 -7.13 5.19 5.07
C PHE A 62 -8.54 5.08 4.46
N ILE A 63 -8.89 3.89 3.98
CA ILE A 63 -10.19 3.53 3.41
C ILE A 63 -10.59 2.18 4.01
N GLY A 64 -11.15 2.20 5.22
CA GLY A 64 -11.35 0.97 5.99
C GLY A 64 -9.99 0.43 6.48
N ASP A 65 -9.71 -0.83 6.17
CA ASP A 65 -8.43 -1.51 6.42
C ASP A 65 -7.38 -1.25 5.32
N GLU A 66 -7.78 -0.67 4.19
CA GLU A 66 -6.86 -0.27 3.14
C GLU A 66 -6.19 1.07 3.49
N VAL A 67 -4.89 1.19 3.19
CA VAL A 67 -4.16 2.45 3.28
C VAL A 67 -3.38 2.74 2.00
N LEU A 68 -3.54 3.97 1.51
CA LEU A 68 -2.77 4.54 0.40
C LEU A 68 -1.61 5.36 0.94
N MET A 69 -0.40 5.01 0.54
CA MET A 69 0.85 5.63 0.97
C MET A 69 1.71 6.00 -0.23
N ILE A 70 2.59 6.98 -0.06
CA ILE A 70 3.59 7.36 -1.06
C ILE A 70 4.97 7.56 -0.46
N PHE A 71 6.00 7.36 -1.28
CA PHE A 71 7.36 7.83 -1.03
C PHE A 71 7.87 8.65 -2.23
N PRO A 72 8.68 9.70 -1.99
CA PRO A 72 9.33 10.41 -3.07
C PRO A 72 10.37 9.50 -3.77
N GLU A 73 10.63 9.74 -5.06
CA GLU A 73 11.54 8.93 -5.87
C GLU A 73 12.93 8.72 -5.22
N ASN A 74 13.46 9.75 -4.56
CA ASN A 74 14.78 9.69 -3.92
C ASN A 74 14.82 8.85 -2.63
N LEU A 75 13.68 8.34 -2.15
CA LEU A 75 13.55 7.47 -0.97
C LEU A 75 12.94 6.10 -1.33
N ILE A 76 13.06 5.67 -2.58
CA ILE A 76 12.40 4.43 -3.02
C ILE A 76 12.91 3.19 -2.28
N ASP A 77 14.22 3.09 -2.02
CA ASP A 77 14.79 1.97 -1.27
C ASP A 77 14.34 1.99 0.19
N GLU A 78 14.41 3.16 0.82
CA GLU A 78 13.95 3.40 2.19
C GLU A 78 12.45 3.07 2.34
N GLY A 79 11.64 3.45 1.35
CA GLY A 79 10.22 3.13 1.31
C GLY A 79 9.94 1.64 1.19
N ILE A 80 10.65 0.92 0.30
CA ILE A 80 10.50 -0.54 0.20
C ILE A 80 10.93 -1.23 1.50
N LEU A 81 12.01 -0.80 2.14
CA LEU A 81 12.45 -1.36 3.42
C LEU A 81 11.44 -1.07 4.55
N ALA A 82 10.87 0.14 4.58
CA ALA A 82 9.80 0.51 5.50
C ALA A 82 8.60 -0.43 5.34
N LEU A 83 8.18 -0.70 4.11
CA LEU A 83 7.02 -1.55 3.83
C LEU A 83 7.27 -3.02 4.20
N LEU A 84 8.47 -3.54 3.96
CA LEU A 84 8.85 -4.88 4.43
C LEU A 84 8.78 -4.97 5.96
N ASN A 85 9.24 -3.94 6.66
CA ASN A 85 9.18 -3.87 8.11
C ASN A 85 7.74 -3.70 8.63
N LEU A 86 6.93 -2.88 7.96
CA LEU A 86 5.51 -2.68 8.24
C LEU A 86 4.77 -4.02 8.18
N LYS A 87 4.95 -4.77 7.08
CA LYS A 87 4.38 -6.11 6.94
C LYS A 87 4.76 -7.01 8.11
N ARG A 88 6.04 -7.07 8.46
CA ARG A 88 6.51 -7.88 9.60
C ARG A 88 5.86 -7.46 10.91
N LYS A 89 5.79 -6.17 11.20
CA LYS A 89 5.19 -5.64 12.45
C LYS A 89 3.70 -5.96 12.54
N VAL A 90 2.95 -5.73 11.47
CA VAL A 90 1.50 -5.99 11.44
C VAL A 90 1.22 -7.49 11.49
N ASP A 91 1.96 -8.31 10.74
CA ASP A 91 1.78 -9.77 10.78
C ASP A 91 2.10 -10.34 12.19
N ASN A 92 3.12 -9.80 12.87
CA ASN A 92 3.42 -10.17 14.26
C ASN A 92 2.33 -9.70 15.22
N PHE A 93 1.86 -8.45 15.10
CA PHE A 93 0.76 -7.92 15.91
C PHE A 93 -0.49 -8.80 15.76
N ASN A 94 -0.85 -9.17 14.53
CA ASN A 94 -1.98 -10.05 14.27
C ASN A 94 -1.78 -11.43 14.91
N LYS A 95 -0.58 -12.01 14.77
CA LYS A 95 -0.25 -13.29 15.38
C LYS A 95 -0.35 -13.25 16.91
N ASP A 96 0.21 -12.23 17.54
CA ASP A 96 0.23 -12.09 19.01
C ASP A 96 -1.18 -11.89 19.58
N ASN A 97 -2.09 -11.32 18.78
CA ASN A 97 -3.50 -11.15 19.11
C ASN A 97 -4.42 -12.26 18.58
N ASN A 98 -3.86 -13.37 18.05
CA ASN A 98 -4.61 -14.49 17.47
C ASN A 98 -5.61 -14.08 16.37
N LEU A 99 -5.25 -13.09 15.56
CA LEU A 99 -6.02 -12.61 14.42
C LEU A 99 -5.64 -13.41 13.16
N ASP A 100 -6.65 -14.01 12.51
CA ASP A 100 -6.51 -14.69 11.21
C ASP A 100 -6.43 -13.67 10.07
N SER A 101 -5.37 -12.86 10.07
CA SER A 101 -5.16 -11.75 9.15
C SER A 101 -3.67 -11.51 8.89
N GLN A 102 -3.33 -11.14 7.66
CA GLN A 102 -1.98 -10.77 7.22
C GLN A 102 -2.04 -9.48 6.41
N LEU A 103 -0.97 -8.70 6.44
CA LEU A 103 -0.87 -7.51 5.62
C LEU A 103 -0.46 -7.87 4.18
N ILE A 104 -1.27 -7.43 3.21
CA ILE A 104 -0.92 -7.43 1.79
C ILE A 104 -0.38 -6.06 1.44
N ILE A 105 0.76 -5.99 0.77
CA ILE A 105 1.35 -4.75 0.25
C ILE A 105 1.54 -4.85 -1.27
N LYS A 106 1.18 -3.78 -1.97
CA LYS A 106 1.32 -3.62 -3.42
C LYS A 106 2.04 -2.31 -3.71
N CYS A 107 3.08 -2.36 -4.54
CA CYS A 107 3.89 -1.19 -4.87
C CYS A 107 4.03 -0.98 -6.38
N ASN A 108 3.93 0.27 -6.82
CA ASN A 108 4.26 0.69 -8.17
C ASN A 108 5.02 2.01 -8.13
N PHE A 109 6.01 2.18 -8.99
CA PHE A 109 6.66 3.46 -9.21
C PHE A 109 6.12 4.06 -10.50
N GLY A 110 5.73 5.32 -10.47
CA GLY A 110 5.29 5.99 -11.68
C GLY A 110 4.81 7.42 -11.47
N LYS A 111 4.46 8.06 -12.58
CA LYS A 111 4.03 9.47 -12.60
C LYS A 111 2.56 9.61 -12.22
N VAL A 112 2.27 10.49 -11.27
CA VAL A 112 0.91 10.84 -10.83
C VAL A 112 0.75 12.35 -10.70
N VAL A 113 -0.49 12.81 -10.66
CA VAL A 113 -0.81 14.16 -10.21
C VAL A 113 -1.06 14.12 -8.71
N ILE A 114 -0.33 14.93 -7.96
CA ILE A 114 -0.49 15.10 -6.51
C ILE A 114 -1.01 16.52 -6.21
N GLY A 115 -1.97 16.65 -5.30
CA GLY A 115 -2.55 17.94 -4.94
C GLY A 115 -3.62 17.89 -3.86
N MET A 116 -4.14 19.06 -3.48
CA MET A 116 -5.19 19.19 -2.47
C MET A 116 -6.59 18.95 -3.10
N LEU A 117 -7.26 17.88 -2.68
CA LEU A 117 -8.56 17.45 -3.19
C LEU A 117 -9.60 17.36 -2.05
N GLY A 118 -10.84 17.74 -2.32
CA GLY A 118 -11.93 17.71 -1.34
C GLY A 118 -12.93 18.85 -1.55
N THR A 119 -13.75 19.11 -0.53
CA THR A 119 -14.74 20.19 -0.58
C THR A 119 -14.08 21.56 -0.41
N LYS A 120 -14.84 22.63 -0.63
CA LYS A 120 -14.35 24.02 -0.49
C LYS A 120 -13.62 24.27 0.84
N ASN A 121 -14.12 23.68 1.93
CA ASN A 121 -13.64 23.92 3.29
C ASN A 121 -12.85 22.74 3.89
N ASN A 122 -12.73 21.62 3.18
CA ASN A 122 -12.02 20.44 3.67
C ASN A 122 -11.31 19.75 2.51
N LYS A 123 -10.08 20.18 2.27
CA LYS A 123 -9.19 19.55 1.30
C LYS A 123 -8.12 18.75 2.03
N ARG A 124 -7.78 17.60 1.47
CA ARG A 124 -6.67 16.75 1.91
C ARG A 124 -5.73 16.52 0.74
N LEU A 125 -4.49 16.20 1.05
CA LEU A 125 -3.53 15.79 0.03
C LEU A 125 -4.01 14.47 -0.59
N ASP A 126 -3.99 14.37 -1.90
CA ASP A 126 -4.39 13.17 -2.64
C ASP A 126 -3.57 13.01 -3.92
N ILE A 127 -3.63 11.81 -4.51
CA ILE A 127 -2.99 11.48 -5.78
C ILE A 127 -3.99 10.90 -6.76
N ILE A 128 -3.86 11.24 -8.04
CA ILE A 128 -4.64 10.69 -9.14
C ILE A 128 -3.71 10.33 -10.29
N GLY A 129 -3.97 9.20 -10.93
CA GLY A 129 -3.26 8.80 -12.15
C GLY A 129 -3.44 7.32 -12.46
N LYS A 130 -3.12 6.94 -13.69
CA LYS A 130 -3.12 5.54 -14.14
C LYS A 130 -2.27 4.64 -13.24
N GLU A 131 -1.16 5.16 -12.73
CA GLU A 131 -0.23 4.41 -11.89
C GLU A 131 -0.81 4.10 -10.50
N VAL A 132 -1.73 4.93 -9.99
CA VAL A 132 -2.49 4.64 -8.75
C VAL A 132 -3.38 3.41 -8.96
N ASN A 133 -4.15 3.40 -10.07
CA ASN A 133 -5.01 2.26 -10.42
C ASN A 133 -4.20 0.99 -10.69
N THR A 134 -3.06 1.12 -11.37
CA THR A 134 -2.13 0.01 -11.63
C THR A 134 -1.65 -0.61 -10.32
N THR A 135 -1.37 0.21 -9.30
CA THR A 135 -0.97 -0.28 -7.98
C THR A 135 -2.11 -1.01 -7.27
N ALA A 136 -3.30 -0.42 -7.23
CA ALA A 136 -4.47 -0.99 -6.55
C ALA A 136 -4.85 -2.37 -7.14
N LEU A 137 -4.81 -2.50 -8.47
CA LEU A 137 -5.16 -3.72 -9.21
C LEU A 137 -4.07 -4.79 -9.22
N LEU A 138 -2.88 -4.51 -8.67
CA LEU A 138 -1.79 -5.48 -8.61
C LEU A 138 -2.23 -6.71 -7.79
N LYS A 139 -2.06 -7.91 -8.33
CA LYS A 139 -2.36 -9.15 -7.60
C LYS A 139 -1.21 -9.49 -6.63
N SER A 140 -1.54 -9.82 -5.39
CA SER A 140 -0.56 -10.15 -4.35
C SER A 140 -1.22 -11.03 -3.29
N ASN A 141 -0.44 -11.96 -2.73
CA ASN A 141 -0.80 -12.75 -1.55
C ASN A 141 0.06 -12.36 -0.33
N GLY A 142 0.73 -11.22 -0.38
CA GLY A 142 1.59 -10.76 0.73
C GLY A 142 2.37 -9.50 0.39
N PHE A 143 3.34 -9.57 -0.53
CA PHE A 143 4.07 -8.40 -0.98
C PHE A 143 4.32 -8.52 -2.49
N ALA A 144 3.94 -7.49 -3.25
CA ALA A 144 4.19 -7.43 -4.68
C ALA A 144 4.63 -6.02 -5.08
N MET A 145 5.52 -5.96 -6.08
CA MET A 145 5.87 -4.72 -6.74
C MET A 145 5.92 -4.92 -8.26
N THR A 146 5.71 -3.84 -9.00
CA THR A 146 5.89 -3.86 -10.46
C THR A 146 7.37 -3.99 -10.86
N ALA A 147 7.62 -4.46 -12.08
CA ALA A 147 8.98 -4.52 -12.62
C ALA A 147 9.62 -3.12 -12.74
N GLU A 148 8.81 -2.08 -12.96
CA GLU A 148 9.29 -0.69 -12.96
C GLU A 148 9.85 -0.29 -11.59
N THR A 149 9.11 -0.56 -10.51
CA THR A 149 9.57 -0.36 -9.13
C THR A 149 10.89 -1.08 -8.88
N PHE A 150 10.96 -2.37 -9.21
CA PHE A 150 12.17 -3.18 -9.01
C PHE A 150 13.40 -2.61 -9.72
N ARG A 151 13.24 -2.07 -10.94
CA ARG A 151 14.33 -1.45 -11.72
C ARG A 151 14.82 -0.11 -11.15
N LYS A 152 14.07 0.53 -10.25
CA LYS A 152 14.49 1.76 -9.57
C LYS A 152 15.30 1.49 -8.30
N LEU A 153 15.21 0.29 -7.74
CA LEU A 153 15.93 -0.10 -6.52
C LEU A 153 17.44 -0.24 -6.74
N LYS A 154 18.21 0.02 -5.69
CA LYS A 154 19.65 -0.28 -5.62
C LYS A 154 19.89 -1.79 -5.58
N SER A 155 21.10 -2.20 -5.95
CA SER A 155 21.50 -3.62 -6.00
C SER A 155 21.21 -4.36 -4.68
N GLU A 156 21.56 -3.77 -3.54
CA GLU A 156 21.38 -4.39 -2.22
C GLU A 156 19.91 -4.65 -1.90
N THR A 157 19.03 -3.69 -2.17
CA THR A 157 17.59 -3.85 -1.95
C THR A 157 16.98 -4.87 -2.91
N ARG A 158 17.46 -4.93 -4.16
CA ARG A 158 16.99 -5.94 -5.15
C ARG A 158 17.25 -7.38 -4.69
N LYS A 159 18.34 -7.64 -3.97
CA LYS A 159 18.69 -8.98 -3.46
C LYS A 159 17.64 -9.55 -2.50
N LEU A 160 16.77 -8.70 -1.92
CA LEU A 160 15.68 -9.12 -1.05
C LEU A 160 14.50 -9.73 -1.81
N PHE A 161 14.46 -9.61 -3.14
CA PHE A 161 13.33 -10.04 -3.96
C PHE A 161 13.74 -11.10 -4.98
N LYS A 162 12.81 -12.02 -5.25
CA LYS A 162 12.88 -12.97 -6.35
C LYS A 162 11.74 -12.69 -7.34
N LYS A 163 12.01 -12.88 -8.63
CA LYS A 163 10.96 -12.77 -9.66
C LYS A 163 9.92 -13.87 -9.44
N HIS A 164 8.64 -13.50 -9.40
CA HIS A 164 7.53 -14.43 -9.39
C HIS A 164 6.60 -14.11 -10.56
N THR A 165 6.29 -15.13 -11.38
CA THR A 165 5.34 -15.02 -12.50
C THR A 165 4.30 -16.12 -12.27
N PRO A 166 3.09 -15.80 -11.78
CA PRO A 166 2.02 -16.79 -11.67
C PRO A 166 1.73 -17.43 -13.04
N PRO A 167 1.29 -18.70 -13.10
CA PRO A 167 1.09 -19.40 -14.36
C PRO A 167 -0.05 -18.78 -15.19
N ILE A 168 0.11 -18.83 -16.51
CA ILE A 168 -0.98 -18.62 -17.46
C ILE A 168 -1.84 -19.88 -17.42
N THR A 169 -3.11 -19.75 -17.05
CA THR A 169 -4.09 -20.82 -17.11
C THR A 169 -4.86 -20.75 -18.43
N TYR A 170 -4.96 -21.86 -19.13
CA TYR A 170 -5.81 -22.03 -20.30
C TYR A 170 -6.97 -22.94 -19.90
N ILE A 171 -8.20 -22.56 -20.25
CA ILE A 171 -9.38 -23.40 -20.07
C ILE A 171 -10.01 -23.72 -21.46
N PRO A 172 -10.66 -24.88 -21.62
CA PRO A 172 -11.39 -25.21 -22.84
C PRO A 172 -12.55 -24.23 -23.12
N LEU A 173 -12.87 -24.01 -24.40
CA LEU A 173 -13.91 -23.06 -24.85
C LEU A 173 -15.31 -23.32 -24.25
N GLU A 174 -15.59 -24.55 -23.84
CA GLU A 174 -16.90 -24.98 -23.37
C GLU A 174 -17.07 -24.83 -21.84
N GLU A 175 -16.00 -24.54 -21.11
CA GLU A 175 -16.06 -24.39 -19.66
C GLU A 175 -16.39 -22.95 -19.24
N ARG A 176 -17.33 -22.80 -18.30
CA ARG A 176 -17.61 -21.50 -17.69
C ARG A 176 -16.60 -21.22 -16.60
N HIS A 177 -16.01 -20.01 -16.64
CA HIS A 177 -15.27 -19.46 -15.52
C HIS A 177 -16.13 -19.50 -14.25
N LYS A 178 -15.73 -20.32 -13.29
CA LYS A 178 -16.13 -20.11 -11.90
C LYS A 178 -15.12 -19.13 -11.31
N ILE A 179 -15.59 -17.90 -11.09
CA ILE A 179 -14.91 -16.86 -10.32
C ILE A 179 -14.85 -17.31 -8.86
#